data_AF-A0A3D3JFT4-F1
#
_entry.id   AF-A0A3D3JFT4-F1
#
_cell.length_a   1.000
_cell.length_b   1.000
_cell.length_c   1.000
_cell.angle_alpha   90.00
_cell.angle_beta   90.00
_cell.angle_gamma   90.00
#
_symmetry.space_group_name_H-M   'P 1'
#
loop_
_entity.id
_entity.type
_entity.pdbx_description
1 polymer ?
#
loop_
_entity_poly.entity_id
_entity_poly.type
_entity_poly.pdbx_seq_one_letter_code
_entity_poly.pdbx_strand_id
1 'polypeptide(L)'
;MSVLQRIVTAIRNWFSRVVLRKPEPEPVPEVEVSRNPGLTCPECGSHISVTMSDLLHVGAVACTNCHLVLEVDMQQSRGALAALAQLESSLHEAESLRRA
;
A
#
# COMPACT_ATOMS: atom_id res chain seq x y z
N MET A 1 -1.57 -12.56 56.60
CA MET A 1 -2.00 -12.54 55.18
C MET A 1 -1.97 -13.97 54.64
N SER A 2 -3.12 -14.53 54.28
CA SER A 2 -3.27 -15.95 53.94
C SER A 2 -2.69 -16.28 52.55
N VAL A 3 -2.07 -17.45 52.41
CA VAL A 3 -1.45 -17.96 51.16
C VAL A 3 -2.44 -17.95 49.99
N LEU A 4 -3.73 -18.20 50.26
CA LEU A 4 -4.81 -18.14 49.28
C LEU A 4 -4.95 -16.75 48.64
N GLN A 5 -4.80 -15.67 49.40
CA GLN A 5 -4.91 -14.31 48.83
C GLN A 5 -3.78 -13.99 47.86
N ARG A 6 -2.59 -14.59 48.05
CA ARG A 6 -1.44 -14.38 47.14
C ARG A 6 -1.68 -15.02 45.78
N ILE A 7 -2.28 -16.21 45.75
CA ILE A 7 -2.57 -16.96 44.51
C ILE A 7 -3.65 -16.24 43.70
N VAL A 8 -4.75 -15.83 44.33
CA VAL A 8 -5.82 -15.07 43.65
C VAL A 8 -5.29 -13.76 43.08
N THR A 9 -4.43 -13.07 43.83
CA THR A 9 -3.85 -11.81 43.37
C THR A 9 -2.89 -12.02 42.20
N ALA A 10 -2.10 -13.10 42.21
CA ALA A 10 -1.20 -13.44 41.12
C ALA A 10 -1.94 -13.77 39.82
N ILE A 11 -3.01 -14.57 39.88
CA ILE A 11 -3.82 -14.95 38.72
C ILE A 11 -4.51 -13.72 38.11
N ARG A 12 -5.12 -12.88 38.94
CA ARG A 12 -5.76 -11.63 38.50
C ARG A 12 -4.77 -10.72 37.77
N ASN A 13 -3.58 -10.55 38.32
CA ASN A 13 -2.56 -9.65 37.76
C ASN A 13 -1.94 -10.20 36.47
N TRP A 14 -1.79 -11.52 36.35
CA TRP A 14 -1.36 -12.19 35.13
C TRP A 14 -2.41 -12.04 34.01
N PHE A 15 -3.68 -12.26 34.33
CA PHE A 15 -4.77 -12.18 33.35
C PHE A 15 -4.91 -10.76 32.77
N SER A 16 -4.80 -9.73 33.61
CA SER A 16 -4.80 -8.32 33.17
C SER A 16 -3.66 -7.97 32.21
N ARG A 17 -2.52 -8.67 32.28
CA ARG A 17 -1.38 -8.44 31.38
C ARG A 17 -1.52 -9.16 30.03
N VAL A 18 -2.22 -10.29 29.98
CA VAL A 18 -2.33 -11.11 28.77
C VAL A 18 -3.48 -10.64 27.86
N VAL A 19 -4.60 -10.22 28.43
CA VAL A 19 -5.82 -9.88 27.65
C VAL A 19 -5.80 -8.46 27.07
N LEU A 20 -4.99 -7.54 27.63
CA LEU A 20 -4.89 -6.13 27.21
C LEU A 20 -3.64 -5.82 26.36
N ARG A 21 -3.08 -6.80 25.64
CA ARG A 21 -2.11 -6.48 24.58
C ARG A 21 -2.87 -5.95 23.36
N LYS A 22 -3.05 -4.63 23.33
CA LYS A 22 -3.35 -3.92 22.08
C LYS A 22 -2.18 -4.20 21.13
N PRO A 23 -2.40 -4.76 19.93
CA PRO A 23 -1.33 -4.88 18.95
C PRO A 23 -0.80 -3.47 18.70
N GLU A 24 0.47 -3.27 19.04
CA GLU A 24 1.17 -2.02 18.76
C GLU A 24 1.19 -1.89 17.24
N PRO A 25 0.67 -0.79 16.67
CA PRO A 25 0.69 -0.62 15.23
C PRO A 25 2.16 -0.58 14.81
N GLU A 26 2.60 -1.60 14.07
CA GLU A 26 3.92 -1.56 13.46
C GLU A 26 4.07 -0.26 12.67
N PRO A 27 5.25 0.38 12.69
CA PRO A 27 5.48 1.60 11.94
C PRO A 27 5.19 1.31 10.47
N VAL A 28 4.11 1.92 9.97
CA VAL A 28 3.75 1.83 8.56
C VAL A 28 4.93 2.42 7.79
N PRO A 29 5.54 1.69 6.83
CA PRO A 29 6.62 2.26 6.05
C PRO A 29 6.12 3.57 5.44
N GLU A 30 6.89 4.64 5.63
CA GLU A 30 6.57 5.95 5.07
C GLU A 30 6.84 5.88 3.56
N VAL A 31 5.85 5.38 2.83
CA VAL A 31 5.85 5.34 1.38
C VAL A 31 5.47 6.75 0.91
N GLU A 32 6.44 7.51 0.42
CA GLU A 32 6.17 8.78 -0.26
C GLU A 32 5.41 8.52 -1.57
N VAL A 33 4.09 8.52 -1.49
CA VAL A 33 3.22 8.43 -2.67
C VAL A 33 3.18 9.79 -3.34
N SER A 34 3.76 9.89 -4.55
CA SER A 34 3.68 11.11 -5.36
C SER A 34 2.21 11.45 -5.64
N ARG A 35 1.81 12.68 -5.33
CA ARG A 35 0.46 13.20 -5.62
C ARG A 35 0.18 13.41 -7.10
N ASN A 36 1.22 13.43 -7.93
CA ASN A 36 1.14 13.55 -9.38
C ASN A 36 2.07 12.50 -10.02
N PRO A 37 1.61 11.25 -10.13
CA PRO A 37 2.41 10.18 -10.73
C PRO A 37 2.59 10.43 -12.23
N GLY A 38 3.81 10.21 -12.71
CA GLY A 38 4.15 10.43 -14.10
C GLY A 38 5.64 10.32 -14.40
N LEU A 39 5.96 10.55 -15.67
CA LEU A 39 7.31 10.46 -16.21
C LEU A 39 7.60 11.73 -17.01
N THR A 40 8.87 12.13 -17.07
CA THR A 40 9.28 13.18 -18.02
C THR A 40 9.51 12.55 -19.40
N CYS A 41 8.89 13.10 -20.44
CA CYS A 41 9.05 12.61 -21.79
C CYS A 41 10.52 12.79 -22.26
N PRO A 42 11.20 11.73 -22.72
CA PRO A 42 12.60 11.82 -23.15
C PRO A 42 12.81 12.63 -24.43
N GLU A 43 11.78 12.77 -25.27
CA GLU A 43 11.87 13.45 -26.57
C GLU A 43 11.59 14.96 -26.46
N CYS A 44 10.58 15.36 -25.69
CA CYS A 44 10.13 16.76 -25.64
C CYS A 44 10.12 17.39 -24.23
N GLY A 45 10.48 16.64 -23.20
CA GLY A 45 10.56 17.13 -21.82
C GLY A 45 9.21 17.40 -21.15
N SER A 46 8.07 17.16 -21.81
CA SER A 46 6.75 17.34 -21.19
C SER A 46 6.45 16.23 -20.17
N HIS A 47 5.64 16.53 -19.16
CA HIS A 47 5.17 15.53 -18.19
C HIS A 47 4.13 14.59 -18.81
N ILE A 48 4.38 13.29 -18.74
CA ILE A 48 3.46 12.22 -19.10
C ILE A 48 2.76 11.78 -17.82
N SER A 49 1.46 12.05 -17.67
CA SER A 49 0.69 11.53 -16.54
C SER A 49 0.52 10.02 -16.69
N VAL A 50 0.76 9.27 -15.62
CA VAL A 50 0.65 7.81 -15.63
C VAL A 50 -0.30 7.37 -14.54
N THR A 51 -1.30 6.57 -14.91
CA THR A 51 -2.22 5.95 -13.95
C THR A 51 -1.85 4.50 -13.69
N MET A 52 -2.34 3.95 -12.58
CA MET A 52 -2.18 2.52 -12.27
C MET A 52 -2.79 1.65 -13.40
N SER A 53 -3.93 2.07 -13.93
CA SER A 53 -4.62 1.35 -14.99
C SER A 53 -3.83 1.34 -16.30
N ASP A 54 -3.14 2.43 -16.66
CA ASP A 54 -2.25 2.47 -17.84
C ASP A 54 -1.16 1.40 -17.75
N LEU A 55 -0.55 1.24 -16.56
CA LEU A 55 0.51 0.27 -16.35
C LEU A 55 0.00 -1.18 -16.28
N LEU A 56 -1.14 -1.41 -15.63
CA LEU A 56 -1.67 -2.76 -15.38
C LEU A 56 -2.42 -3.35 -16.58
N HIS A 57 -3.16 -2.52 -17.32
CA HIS A 57 -4.10 -2.99 -18.35
C HIS A 57 -3.66 -2.65 -19.77
N VAL A 58 -3.02 -1.50 -19.97
CA VAL A 58 -2.59 -1.06 -21.31
C VAL A 58 -1.15 -1.52 -21.59
N GLY A 59 -0.26 -1.41 -20.60
CA GLY A 59 1.15 -1.78 -20.76
C GLY A 59 1.96 -0.77 -21.58
N ALA A 60 1.40 0.42 -21.83
CA ALA A 60 2.08 1.50 -22.54
C ALA A 60 1.56 2.86 -22.07
N VAL A 61 2.40 3.89 -22.19
CA VAL A 61 2.05 5.28 -21.88
C VAL A 61 2.40 6.17 -23.07
N ALA A 62 1.47 7.06 -23.44
CA ALA A 62 1.64 7.95 -24.58
C ALA A 62 1.83 9.40 -24.13
N CYS A 63 2.83 10.06 -24.69
CA CYS A 63 3.03 11.48 -24.49
C CYS A 63 1.99 12.28 -25.29
N THR A 64 1.20 13.11 -24.63
CA THR A 64 0.17 13.94 -25.29
C THR A 64 0.74 15.08 -26.12
N ASN A 65 1.98 15.50 -25.85
CA ASN A 65 2.64 16.61 -26.55
C ASN A 65 3.32 16.19 -27.87
N CYS A 66 4.18 15.17 -27.84
CA CYS A 66 4.94 14.72 -29.02
C CYS A 66 4.52 13.34 -29.55
N HIS A 67 3.50 12.72 -28.97
CA HIS A 67 2.96 11.40 -29.38
C HIS A 67 3.93 10.22 -29.28
N LEU A 68 5.04 10.36 -28.55
CA LEU A 68 5.90 9.23 -28.22
C LEU A 68 5.13 8.21 -27.39
N VAL A 69 5.21 6.94 -27.79
CA VAL A 69 4.66 5.81 -27.03
C VAL A 69 5.81 5.08 -26.36
N LEU A 70 5.71 4.92 -25.04
CA LEU A 70 6.64 4.13 -24.24
C LEU A 70 5.95 2.85 -23.82
N GLU A 71 6.51 1.70 -24.20
CA GLU A 71 6.02 0.39 -23.78
C GLU A 71 6.65 -0.02 -22.45
N VAL A 72 5.86 -0.65 -21.60
CA VAL A 72 6.34 -1.21 -20.34
C VAL A 72 6.85 -2.62 -20.61
N ASP A 73 8.08 -2.90 -20.21
CA ASP A 73 8.58 -4.28 -20.19
C ASP A 73 7.86 -5.06 -19.07
N MET A 74 6.80 -5.79 -19.46
CA MET A 74 5.95 -6.55 -18.55
C MET A 74 6.70 -7.68 -17.85
N GLN A 75 7.76 -8.21 -18.46
CA GLN A 75 8.53 -9.31 -17.91
C GLN A 75 9.52 -8.80 -16.86
N GLN A 76 10.30 -7.77 -17.22
CA GLN A 76 11.25 -7.15 -16.30
C GLN A 76 10.54 -6.47 -15.12
N SER A 77 9.35 -5.90 -15.37
CA SER A 77 8.57 -5.17 -14.37
C SER A 77 7.58 -6.05 -13.60
N ARG A 78 7.59 -7.37 -13.79
CA ARG A 78 6.58 -8.29 -13.23
C ARG A 78 6.36 -8.13 -11.72
N GLY A 79 7.44 -7.98 -10.95
CA GLY A 79 7.34 -7.78 -9.49
C GLY A 79 6.66 -6.45 -9.11
N ALA A 80 7.00 -5.38 -9.82
CA ALA A 80 6.40 -4.06 -9.60
C ALA A 80 4.92 -4.04 -10.00
N LEU A 81 4.57 -4.66 -11.13
CA LEU A 81 3.18 -4.78 -11.60
C LEU A 81 2.33 -5.63 -10.63
N ALA A 82 2.89 -6.69 -10.06
CA ALA A 82 2.19 -7.50 -9.06
C ALA A 82 1.88 -6.68 -7.78
N ALA A 83 2.85 -5.91 -7.29
CA ALA A 83 2.64 -5.02 -6.15
C ALA A 83 1.60 -3.92 -6.47
N LEU A 84 1.63 -3.38 -7.68
CA LEU A 84 0.70 -2.36 -8.14
C LEU A 84 -0.74 -2.90 -8.25
N ALA A 85 -0.91 -4.14 -8.72
CA ALA A 85 -2.21 -4.82 -8.79
C ALA A 85 -2.79 -5.07 -7.40
N GLN A 86 -1.95 -5.49 -6.44
CA GLN A 86 -2.36 -5.65 -5.06
C GLN A 86 -2.83 -4.32 -4.47
N LEU A 87 -2.08 -3.23 -4.70
CA LEU A 87 -2.46 -1.89 -4.26
C LEU A 87 -3.82 -1.47 -4.85
N GLU A 88 -4.08 -1.72 -6.14
CA GLU A 88 -5.36 -1.39 -6.78
C GLU A 88 -6.53 -2.10 -6.10
N SER A 89 -6.38 -3.40 -5.81
CA SER A 89 -7.41 -4.19 -5.11
C SER A 89 -7.68 -3.68 -3.70
N SER A 90 -6.64 -3.36 -2.93
CA SER A 90 -6.78 -2.86 -1.57
C SER A 90 -7.42 -1.47 -1.52
N LEU A 91 -7.09 -0.59 -2.47
CA LEU A 91 -7.73 0.72 -2.60
C LEU A 91 -9.21 0.58 -2.97
N HIS A 92 -9.53 -0.34 -3.88
CA HIS A 92 -10.92 -0.62 -4.27
C HIS A 92 -11.75 -1.14 -3.10
N GLU A 93 -11.22 -2.10 -2.34
CA GLU A 93 -11.86 -2.63 -1.13
C GLU A 93 -12.07 -1.52 -0.08
N ALA A 94 -11.04 -0.74 0.22
CA ALA A 94 -11.13 0.36 1.19
C ALA A 94 -12.19 1.39 0.80
N GLU A 95 -12.26 1.76 -0.49
CA GLU A 95 -13.25 2.69 -0.99
C GLU A 95 -14.68 2.09 -0.94
N SER A 96 -14.83 0.78 -1.14
CA SER A 96 -16.13 0.11 -1.00
C SER A 96 -16.65 0.16 0.44
N LEU A 97 -15.77 -0.03 1.42
CA LEU A 97 -16.10 0.07 2.85
C LEU A 97 -16.45 1.51 3.24
N ARG A 98 -15.77 2.50 2.66
CA ARG A 98 -16.05 3.92 2.91
C ARG A 98 -17.43 4.36 2.42
N ARG A 99 -17.99 3.67 1.43
CA ARG A 99 -19.32 3.96 0.85
C ARG A 99 -20.46 3.16 1.48
N ALA A 100 -20.15 2.13 2.26
CA ALA A 100 -21.13 1.29 2.96
C ALA A 100 -21.60 1.96 4.27
#